data_AF-A0A831JXG9-F1
#
_entry.id   AF-A0A831JXG9-F1
#
_cell.length_a   1.000
_cell.length_b   1.000
_cell.length_c   1.000
_cell.angle_alpha   90.00
_cell.angle_beta   90.00
_cell.angle_gamma   90.00
#
_symmetry.space_group_name_H-M   'P 1'
#
loop_
_entity.id
_entity.type
_entity.pdbx_description
1 polymer ?
#
loop_
_entity_poly.entity_id
_entity_poly.type
_entity_poly.pdbx_seq_one_letter_code
_entity_poly.pdbx_strand_id
1 'polypeptide(L)' 'MTKEDLKKKLDKIDGKGYKAYKDLEGEYEFEKFILYIDHVQGDPFAPPS' A
#
# COMPACT_ATOMS: atom_id res chain seq x y z
N MET A 1 -5.38 -6.33 8.40
CA MET A 1 -6.00 -4.97 8.44
C MET A 1 -7.26 -4.99 7.60
N THR A 2 -8.22 -4.07 7.73
CA THR A 2 -9.40 -4.07 6.83
C THR A 2 -9.17 -3.20 5.58
N LYS A 3 -10.06 -3.35 4.60
CA LYS A 3 -10.21 -2.42 3.48
C LYS A 3 -10.23 -0.94 3.91
N GLU A 4 -10.94 -0.58 5.00
CA GLU A 4 -10.96 0.82 5.47
C GLU A 4 -9.60 1.30 5.97
N ASP A 5 -8.79 0.43 6.56
CA ASP A 5 -7.45 0.80 7.00
C ASP A 5 -6.54 1.09 5.80
N LEU A 6 -6.63 0.29 4.73
CA LEU A 6 -5.92 0.58 3.48
C LEU A 6 -6.34 1.94 2.92
N LYS A 7 -7.64 2.22 2.90
CA LYS A 7 -8.17 3.50 2.39
C LYS A 7 -7.63 4.68 3.19
N LYS A 8 -7.64 4.60 4.53
CA LYS A 8 -7.08 5.65 5.39
C LYS A 8 -5.59 5.86 5.16
N LYS A 9 -4.83 4.78 4.93
CA LYS A 9 -3.40 4.87 4.58
C LYS A 9 -3.20 5.57 3.24
N LEU A 10 -3.97 5.19 2.22
CA LEU A 10 -3.94 5.82 0.89
C LEU A 10 -4.23 7.33 0.99
N ASP A 11 -5.31 7.71 1.67
CA ASP A 11 -5.66 9.13 1.87
C ASP A 11 -4.55 9.91 2.61
N LYS A 12 -3.83 9.26 3.54
CA LYS A 12 -2.72 9.88 4.29
C LYS A 12 -1.46 10.10 3.46
N ILE A 13 -1.22 9.29 2.44
CA ILE A 13 -0.02 9.36 1.59
C ILE A 13 -0.29 10.06 0.26
N ASP A 14 -1.54 10.42 -0.03
CA ASP A 14 -1.89 11.21 -1.20
C ASP A 14 -1.09 12.53 -1.22
N GLY A 15 -0.52 12.85 -2.38
CA GLY A 15 0.39 13.99 -2.57
C GLY A 15 1.77 13.87 -1.89
N LYS A 16 2.09 12.78 -1.20
CA LYS A 16 3.44 12.55 -0.62
C LYS A 16 4.39 11.92 -1.63
N GLY A 17 5.68 12.12 -1.40
CA GLY A 17 6.75 11.52 -2.21
C GLY A 17 6.72 9.99 -2.15
N TYR A 18 7.28 9.35 -3.18
CA TYR A 18 7.19 7.91 -3.44
C TYR A 18 7.63 7.00 -2.27
N LYS A 19 8.53 7.47 -1.40
CA LYS A 19 8.93 6.75 -0.18
C LYS A 19 7.76 6.45 0.78
N ALA A 20 6.69 7.25 0.75
CA ALA A 20 5.52 7.06 1.61
C ALA A 20 4.71 5.80 1.25
N TYR A 21 4.86 5.27 0.04
CA TYR A 21 4.15 4.07 -0.39
C TYR A 21 4.61 2.81 0.36
N LYS A 22 5.82 2.79 0.92
CA LYS A 22 6.30 1.70 1.78
C LYS A 22 5.40 1.42 2.98
N ASP A 23 4.67 2.43 3.46
CA ASP A 23 3.72 2.29 4.55
C ASP A 23 2.49 1.42 4.16
N LEU A 24 2.29 1.14 2.87
CA LEU A 24 1.22 0.29 2.36
C LEU A 24 1.55 -1.21 2.48
N GLU A 25 2.79 -1.61 2.76
CA GLU A 25 3.14 -3.02 2.95
C GLU A 25 2.28 -3.68 4.03
N GLY A 26 1.89 -4.93 3.79
CA GLY A 26 1.09 -5.76 4.68
C GLY A 26 -0.16 -6.35 4.03
N GLU A 27 -1.03 -6.88 4.90
CA GLU A 27 -2.18 -7.69 4.52
C GLU A 27 -3.50 -6.99 4.83
N TYR A 28 -4.35 -6.90 3.82
CA TYR A 28 -5.65 -6.23 3.90
C TYR A 28 -6.76 -7.21 3.57
N GLU A 29 -7.63 -7.44 4.53
CA GLU A 29 -8.79 -8.28 4.42
C GLU A 29 -9.92 -7.51 3.73
N PHE A 30 -10.38 -8.05 2.61
CA PHE A 30 -11.58 -7.65 1.91
C PHE A 30 -12.64 -8.75 2.06
N GLU A 31 -13.89 -8.40 1.79
CA GLU A 31 -15.03 -9.32 1.96
C GLU A 31 -14.90 -10.63 1.13
N LYS A 32 -14.11 -10.63 0.06
CA LYS A 32 -13.99 -11.76 -0.88
C LYS A 32 -12.57 -12.28 -1.04
N PHE A 33 -11.56 -11.58 -0.53
CA PHE A 33 -10.16 -11.92 -0.73
C PHE A 33 -9.28 -11.20 0.30
N ILE A 34 -8.04 -11.63 0.42
CA ILE A 34 -7.01 -10.92 1.17
C ILE A 34 -6.03 -10.35 0.15
N LEU A 35 -5.77 -9.05 0.24
CA LEU A 35 -4.76 -8.37 -0.55
C LEU A 35 -3.44 -8.40 0.22
N TYR A 36 -2.43 -9.01 -0.39
CA TYR A 36 -1.07 -9.02 0.12
C TYR A 36 -0.25 -7.99 -0.65
N ILE A 37 0.39 -7.08 0.08
CA ILE A 37 1.35 -6.12 -0.46
C ILE A 37 2.69 -6.43 0.21
N ASP A 38 3.41 -7.41 -0.35
CA ASP A 38 4.64 -7.95 0.25
C ASP A 38 5.85 -7.03 0.05
N HIS A 39 5.89 -6.30 -1.06
CA HIS A 39 6.99 -5.41 -1.37
C HIS A 39 6.52 -4.16 -2.10
N VAL A 40 6.76 -3.00 -1.48
CA VAL A 40 6.54 -1.71 -2.12
C VAL A 40 7.87 -1.06 -2.47
N GLN A 41 8.00 -0.75 -3.75
CA GLN A 41 9.19 -0.12 -4.26
C GLN A 41 9.31 1.30 -3.69
N GLY A 42 10.53 1.68 -3.33
CA GLY A 42 10.84 3.04 -2.86
C GLY A 42 11.28 3.99 -3.97
N ASP A 43 11.34 3.49 -5.21
CA ASP A 43 11.76 4.21 -6.40
C ASP A 43 10.78 3.94 -7.56
N PRO A 44 10.17 4.97 -8.17
CA PRO A 44 9.26 4.81 -9.32
C PRO A 44 9.93 4.24 -10.57
N PHE A 45 11.27 4.18 -10.62
CA PHE A 45 12.04 3.60 -11.73
C PHE A 45 12.50 2.15 -11.48
N ALA A 46 12.15 1.57 -10.33
CA ALA A 46 12.47 0.18 -10.04
C ALA A 46 11.62 -0.79 -10.89
N PRO A 47 12.14 -1.99 -11.23
CA PRO A 47 11.38 -3.00 -11.97
C PRO A 47 10.22 -3.53 -11.12
N PRO A 48 9.02 -3.76 -11.68
CA PRO A 48 7.80 -3.98 -10.91
C PRO A 48 7.91 -5.09 -9.86
N SER A 49 7.25 -4.87 -8.71
CA SER A 49 6.96 -5.90 -7.70
C SER A 49 5.88 -6.87 -8.17
#